data_AF-A0A8T3Q5U3-F1
#
_entry.id   AF-A0A8T3Q5U3-F1
#
_cell.length_a   1.000
_cell.length_b   1.000
_cell.length_c   1.000
_cell.angle_alpha   90.00
_cell.angle_beta   90.00
_cell.angle_gamma   90.00
#
_symmetry.space_group_name_H-M   'P 1'
#
loop_
_entity.id
_entity.type
_entity.pdbx_description
1 polymer ?
#
loop_
_entity_poly.entity_id
_entity_poly.type
_entity_poly.pdbx_seq_one_letter_code
_entity_poly.pdbx_strand_id
1 'polypeptide(L)'
;MSLDRRLRDELDVLASAVEPDVEANLQASLHRARSRSRRRGAAMVLAFAAVVVAVVVIGPAMLRVLQSGPSQLGSEASPTAIERLSDRYTATVESDDPEIQRYAMSGEWTIEFRDDGLLGVTAPAQFSGTRTGYTFEVTADQLRTDLLSTDVCSGLLPGTYRWELVAETLTLTALDDACAGRAALLGGASWRSAPEGE
;
A
#
# COMPACT_ATOMS: atom_id res chain seq x y z
N MET A 1 -9.03 -13.88 54.11
CA MET A 1 -8.39 -13.05 53.07
C MET A 1 -9.04 -13.37 51.73
N SER A 2 -9.41 -12.36 50.93
CA SER A 2 -10.11 -12.57 49.66
C SER A 2 -9.13 -12.97 48.54
N LEU A 3 -9.57 -13.90 47.68
CA LEU A 3 -8.83 -14.37 46.49
C LEU A 3 -8.36 -13.23 45.58
N ASP A 4 -9.12 -12.14 45.54
CA ASP A 4 -8.85 -10.95 44.74
C ASP A 4 -7.59 -10.18 45.16
N ARG A 5 -7.25 -10.19 46.47
CA ARG A 5 -5.97 -9.59 46.93
C ARG A 5 -4.78 -10.45 46.54
N ARG A 6 -4.95 -11.77 46.57
CA ARG A 6 -3.88 -12.72 46.27
C ARG A 6 -3.50 -12.69 44.78
N LEU A 7 -4.49 -12.51 43.89
CA LEU A 7 -4.24 -12.32 42.47
C LEU A 7 -3.51 -11.01 42.16
N ARG A 8 -3.83 -9.92 42.87
CA ARG A 8 -3.13 -8.63 42.69
C ARG A 8 -1.68 -8.69 43.18
N ASP A 9 -1.43 -9.30 44.33
CA ASP A 9 -0.07 -9.45 44.86
C ASP A 9 0.79 -10.37 43.98
N GLU A 10 0.24 -11.46 43.43
CA GLU A 10 0.99 -12.34 42.51
C GLU A 10 1.27 -11.68 41.15
N LEU A 11 0.38 -10.80 40.66
CA LEU A 11 0.61 -10.03 39.43
C LEU A 11 1.69 -8.96 39.58
N ASP A 12 1.75 -8.26 40.71
CA ASP A 12 2.81 -7.27 40.99
C ASP A 12 4.19 -7.93 41.11
N VAL A 13 4.25 -9.13 41.68
CA VAL A 13 5.49 -9.91 41.79
C VAL A 13 5.96 -10.45 40.43
N LEU A 14 5.04 -10.83 39.54
CA LEU A 14 5.39 -11.29 38.19
C LEU A 14 5.75 -10.14 37.25
N ALA A 15 5.11 -8.98 37.39
CA ALA A 15 5.40 -7.79 36.59
C ALA A 15 6.77 -7.18 36.92
N SER A 16 7.22 -7.25 38.17
CA SER A 16 8.55 -6.79 38.59
C SER A 16 9.70 -7.74 38.23
N ALA A 17 9.40 -8.97 37.79
CA ALA A 17 10.42 -9.95 37.39
C ALA A 17 10.86 -9.82 35.92
N VAL A 18 10.18 -9.00 35.11
CA VAL A 18 10.49 -8.79 33.69
C VAL A 18 10.63 -7.29 33.44
N GLU A 19 11.77 -6.75 33.88
CA GLU A 19 12.23 -5.44 33.47
C GLU A 19 13.18 -5.68 32.28
N PRO A 20 12.71 -5.57 31.02
CA PRO A 20 13.59 -5.76 29.88
C PRO A 20 14.60 -4.62 29.89
N ASP A 21 15.89 -4.96 29.92
CA ASP A 21 16.97 -3.99 29.85
C ASP A 21 16.96 -3.34 28.44
N VAL A 22 16.17 -2.27 28.32
CA VAL A 22 15.87 -1.59 27.06
C VAL A 22 17.15 -1.02 26.45
N GLU A 23 18.07 -0.54 27.28
CA GLU A 23 19.33 0.05 26.85
C GLU A 23 20.29 -1.02 26.30
N ALA A 24 20.40 -2.18 26.94
CA ALA A 24 21.20 -3.29 26.43
C ALA A 24 20.68 -3.83 25.09
N ASN A 25 19.35 -3.92 24.94
CA ASN A 25 18.72 -4.38 23.70
C ASN A 25 18.81 -3.34 22.56
N LEU A 26 18.74 -2.06 22.89
CA LEU A 26 18.92 -0.95 21.95
C LEU A 26 20.38 -0.89 21.45
N GLN A 27 21.37 -1.03 22.32
CA GLN A 27 22.78 -1.06 21.91
C GLN A 27 23.12 -2.28 21.05
N ALA A 28 22.57 -3.45 21.38
CA ALA A 28 22.76 -4.67 20.59
C ALA A 28 22.17 -4.57 19.17
N SER A 29 21.05 -3.86 19.01
CA SER A 29 20.41 -3.65 17.72
C SER A 29 21.12 -2.57 16.88
N LEU A 30 21.63 -1.50 17.50
CA LEU A 30 22.43 -0.47 16.82
C LEU A 30 23.79 -1.00 16.33
N HIS A 31 24.45 -1.89 17.06
CA HIS A 31 25.70 -2.52 16.61
C HIS A 31 25.50 -3.44 15.39
N ARG A 32 24.38 -4.18 15.32
CA ARG A 32 24.06 -5.02 14.15
C ARG A 32 23.74 -4.17 12.92
N ALA A 33 23.03 -3.06 13.08
CA ALA A 33 22.70 -2.15 11.98
C ALA A 33 23.96 -1.52 11.33
N ARG A 34 24.94 -1.10 12.15
CA ARG A 34 26.22 -0.54 11.66
C ARG A 34 27.09 -1.56 10.92
N SER A 35 27.04 -2.85 11.30
CA SER A 35 27.84 -3.90 10.64
C SER A 35 27.36 -4.23 9.22
N ARG A 36 26.06 -4.06 8.94
CA ARG A 36 25.49 -4.29 7.60
C ARG A 36 25.75 -3.13 6.64
N SER A 37 25.78 -1.89 7.12
CA SER A 37 26.03 -0.73 6.25
C SER A 37 27.49 -0.65 5.80
N ARG A 38 28.46 -1.09 6.62
CA ARG A 38 29.88 -1.11 6.25
C ARG A 38 30.26 -2.21 5.25
N ARG A 39 29.49 -3.30 5.16
CA ARG A 39 29.76 -4.41 4.22
C ARG A 39 29.19 -4.21 2.81
N ARG A 40 28.36 -3.19 2.59
CA ARG A 40 27.84 -2.82 1.25
C ARG A 40 28.64 -1.70 0.55
N GLY A 41 29.68 -1.16 1.19
CA GLY A 41 30.46 -0.02 0.70
C GLY A 41 31.84 -0.34 0.13
N ALA A 42 32.11 -1.58 -0.29
CA ALA A 42 33.42 -1.97 -0.86
C ALA A 42 33.27 -2.98 -2.00
N ALA A 43 32.75 -2.53 -3.14
CA ALA A 43 32.93 -3.20 -4.43
C ALA A 43 32.71 -2.18 -5.56
N MET A 44 33.65 -1.25 -5.72
CA MET A 44 33.71 -0.39 -6.89
C MET A 44 35.16 -0.29 -7.34
N VAL A 45 35.61 -1.23 -8.17
CA VAL A 45 36.75 -1.06 -9.08
C VAL A 45 36.49 -1.83 -10.39
N LEU A 46 36.20 -1.03 -11.43
CA LEU A 46 36.57 -1.14 -12.86
C LEU A 46 36.43 -2.46 -13.63
N ALA A 47 35.55 -2.43 -14.65
CA ALA A 47 35.89 -2.93 -15.98
C ALA A 47 35.21 -2.07 -17.06
N PHE A 48 35.99 -1.19 -17.68
CA PHE A 48 35.68 -0.47 -18.91
C PHE A 48 36.34 -1.24 -20.06
N ALA A 49 35.58 -1.77 -21.03
CA ALA A 49 35.93 -1.86 -22.45
C ALA A 49 34.87 -2.63 -23.27
N ALA A 50 34.50 -2.03 -24.42
CA ALA A 50 33.65 -2.54 -25.53
C ALA A 50 32.14 -2.64 -25.24
N VAL A 51 31.25 -1.84 -25.85
CA VAL A 51 31.11 -1.52 -27.28
C VAL A 51 30.62 -0.07 -27.46
N VAL A 52 31.40 0.73 -28.19
CA VAL A 52 30.95 1.98 -28.83
C VAL A 52 30.24 1.58 -30.12
N VAL A 53 28.90 1.71 -30.17
CA VAL A 53 28.03 2.17 -31.28
C VAL A 53 26.57 2.00 -30.82
N ALA A 54 26.00 2.99 -30.12
CA ALA A 54 24.55 3.30 -30.05
C ALA A 54 24.25 4.62 -29.30
N VAL A 55 25.17 5.60 -29.34
CA VAL A 55 25.14 6.79 -28.44
C VAL A 55 24.29 7.97 -28.97
N VAL A 56 23.56 7.88 -30.08
CA VAL A 56 22.96 9.10 -30.69
C VAL A 56 21.43 9.22 -30.54
N VAL A 57 20.70 8.26 -29.96
CA VAL A 57 19.21 8.36 -29.92
C VAL A 57 18.59 8.33 -28.52
N ILE A 58 19.34 8.02 -27.45
CA ILE A 58 18.83 7.98 -26.06
C ILE A 58 19.54 9.02 -25.18
N GLY A 59 19.85 10.18 -25.75
CA GLY A 59 20.66 11.23 -25.11
C GLY A 59 19.92 12.16 -24.14
N PRO A 60 18.65 12.58 -24.35
CA PRO A 60 18.07 13.60 -23.47
C PRO A 60 17.35 13.07 -22.21
N ALA A 61 17.04 11.77 -22.12
CA ALA A 61 16.14 11.27 -21.07
C ALA A 61 16.87 10.93 -19.75
N MET A 62 18.14 10.52 -19.79
CA MET A 62 18.84 10.06 -18.58
C MET A 62 19.41 11.19 -17.70
N LEU A 63 19.54 12.41 -18.21
CA LEU A 63 19.98 13.55 -17.39
C LEU A 63 18.86 14.13 -16.50
N ARG A 64 17.60 13.74 -16.66
CA ARG A 64 16.51 14.14 -15.75
C ARG A 64 16.45 13.31 -14.45
N VAL A 65 17.12 12.16 -14.40
CA VAL A 65 17.12 11.28 -13.21
C VAL A 65 18.18 11.68 -12.18
N LEU A 66 19.19 12.46 -12.57
CA LEU A 66 20.25 12.95 -11.66
C LEU A 66 20.00 14.36 -11.10
N GLN A 67 18.90 15.02 -11.49
CA GLN A 67 18.46 16.30 -10.92
C GLN A 67 17.35 16.16 -9.87
N SER A 68 16.86 14.94 -9.62
CA SER A 68 15.97 14.67 -8.50
C SER A 68 16.81 14.49 -7.24
N GLY A 69 17.01 15.59 -6.53
CA GLY A 69 17.59 15.59 -5.18
C GLY A 69 16.81 14.69 -4.21
N PRO A 70 17.34 14.48 -3.00
CA PRO A 70 16.74 13.62 -2.00
C PRO A 70 15.44 14.25 -1.46
N SER A 71 14.33 14.01 -2.15
CA SER A 71 12.97 14.28 -1.67
C SER A 71 12.14 13.00 -1.76
N GLN A 72 12.44 12.04 -0.90
CA GLN A 72 11.45 11.06 -0.42
C GLN A 72 11.30 11.28 1.09
N LEU A 73 10.69 12.40 1.41
CA LEU A 73 9.96 12.62 2.66
C LEU A 73 8.51 12.78 2.24
N GLY A 74 7.63 11.91 2.75
CA GLY A 74 6.17 11.97 2.70
C GLY A 74 5.55 12.63 1.47
N SER A 75 5.03 11.82 0.54
CA SER A 75 3.97 12.32 -0.34
C SER A 75 2.73 12.55 0.53
N GLU A 76 2.67 13.72 1.17
CA GLU A 76 1.59 14.11 2.06
C GLU A 76 0.28 14.09 1.27
N ALA A 77 -0.74 13.42 1.82
CA ALA A 77 -2.06 13.38 1.21
C ALA A 77 -2.52 14.80 0.88
N SER A 78 -3.08 15.00 -0.32
CA SER A 78 -3.54 16.33 -0.73
C SER A 78 -4.99 16.51 -0.29
N PRO A 79 -5.32 17.49 0.59
CA PRO A 79 -6.69 17.73 1.04
C PRO A 79 -7.68 17.92 -0.13
N THR A 80 -7.25 18.60 -1.19
CA THR A 80 -8.07 18.80 -2.39
C THR A 80 -8.22 17.53 -3.23
N ALA A 81 -7.29 16.58 -3.13
CA ALA A 81 -7.42 15.30 -3.82
C ALA A 81 -8.37 14.36 -3.08
N ILE A 82 -8.26 14.30 -1.74
CA ILE A 82 -9.17 13.49 -0.93
C ILE A 82 -10.61 14.02 -1.05
N GLU A 83 -10.83 15.33 -0.95
CA GLU A 83 -12.17 15.93 -1.16
C GLU A 83 -12.80 15.59 -2.52
N ARG A 84 -12.00 15.49 -3.59
CA ARG A 84 -12.51 15.14 -4.94
C ARG A 84 -12.83 13.66 -5.10
N LEU A 85 -12.14 12.80 -4.37
CA LEU A 85 -12.31 11.36 -4.45
C LEU A 85 -13.26 10.85 -3.37
N SER A 86 -13.54 11.63 -2.33
CA SER A 86 -14.40 11.26 -1.21
C SER A 86 -15.85 11.09 -1.66
N ASP A 87 -16.15 9.89 -2.15
CA ASP A 87 -17.45 9.47 -2.65
C ASP A 87 -17.53 7.94 -2.65
N ARG A 88 -18.71 7.42 -2.96
CA ARG A 88 -18.98 6.01 -3.18
C ARG A 88 -18.96 5.70 -4.66
N TYR A 89 -18.17 4.71 -5.06
CA TYR A 89 -18.11 4.24 -6.43
C TYR A 89 -18.48 2.76 -6.55
N THR A 90 -19.27 2.45 -7.58
CA THR A 90 -19.72 1.11 -7.88
C THR A 90 -19.18 0.66 -9.24
N ALA A 91 -18.80 -0.60 -9.33
CA ALA A 91 -18.39 -1.25 -10.57
C ALA A 91 -18.92 -2.67 -10.64
N THR A 92 -19.30 -3.11 -11.85
CA THR A 92 -19.54 -4.53 -12.13
C THR A 92 -18.25 -5.12 -12.69
N VAL A 93 -17.72 -6.13 -12.01
CA VAL A 93 -16.48 -6.82 -12.38
C VAL A 93 -16.85 -8.11 -13.10
N GLU A 94 -16.43 -8.23 -14.35
CA GLU A 94 -16.68 -9.40 -15.19
C GLU A 94 -15.76 -10.57 -14.82
N SER A 95 -16.19 -11.79 -15.13
CA SER A 95 -15.44 -13.01 -14.79
C SER A 95 -14.48 -13.48 -15.88
N ASP A 96 -14.10 -12.64 -16.85
CA ASP A 96 -13.20 -13.02 -17.94
C ASP A 96 -11.72 -13.00 -17.54
N ASP A 97 -11.36 -12.16 -16.54
CA ASP A 97 -10.02 -12.11 -15.98
C ASP A 97 -9.73 -13.32 -15.06
N PRO A 98 -8.61 -14.07 -15.27
CA PRO A 98 -8.25 -15.22 -14.47
C PRO A 98 -8.05 -14.93 -12.97
N GLU A 99 -7.54 -13.76 -12.62
CA GLU A 99 -7.35 -13.36 -11.22
C GLU A 99 -8.70 -13.08 -10.56
N ILE A 100 -9.64 -12.46 -11.29
CA ILE A 100 -11.00 -12.26 -10.79
C ILE A 100 -11.69 -13.61 -10.51
N GLN A 101 -11.57 -14.58 -11.43
CA GLN A 101 -12.12 -15.93 -11.24
C GLN A 101 -11.48 -16.65 -10.06
N ARG A 102 -10.15 -16.59 -9.96
CA ARG A 102 -9.35 -17.27 -8.93
C ARG A 102 -9.80 -16.93 -7.51
N TYR A 103 -10.21 -15.68 -7.29
CA TYR A 103 -10.60 -15.17 -5.97
C TYR A 103 -12.12 -14.97 -5.83
N ALA A 104 -12.92 -15.44 -6.79
CA ALA A 104 -14.38 -15.25 -6.81
C ALA A 104 -14.79 -13.77 -6.65
N MET A 105 -14.08 -12.88 -7.35
CA MET A 105 -14.28 -11.42 -7.28
C MET A 105 -15.22 -10.89 -8.37
N SER A 106 -15.84 -11.72 -9.20
CA SER A 106 -16.80 -11.23 -10.18
C SER A 106 -18.06 -10.71 -9.50
N GLY A 107 -18.77 -9.76 -10.10
CA GLY A 107 -20.02 -9.20 -9.59
C GLY A 107 -19.93 -7.71 -9.24
N GLU A 108 -20.94 -7.21 -8.51
CA GLU A 108 -21.00 -5.80 -8.12
C GLU A 108 -20.13 -5.51 -6.88
N TRP A 109 -19.23 -4.55 -7.05
CA TRP A 109 -18.40 -3.99 -5.99
C TRP A 109 -18.77 -2.54 -5.74
N THR A 110 -18.73 -2.15 -4.47
CA THR A 110 -18.83 -0.76 -4.07
C THR A 110 -17.66 -0.40 -3.16
N ILE A 111 -16.94 0.66 -3.49
CA ILE A 111 -15.85 1.23 -2.72
C ILE A 111 -16.24 2.65 -2.32
N GLU A 112 -16.22 2.94 -1.03
CA GLU A 112 -16.39 4.26 -0.46
C GLU A 112 -15.03 4.79 -0.01
N PHE A 113 -14.58 5.87 -0.64
CA PHE A 113 -13.39 6.59 -0.21
C PHE A 113 -13.81 7.61 0.85
N ARG A 114 -13.39 7.41 2.09
CA ARG A 114 -13.76 8.30 3.20
C ARG A 114 -12.70 9.38 3.36
N ASP A 115 -13.13 10.54 3.87
CA ASP A 115 -12.27 11.70 4.13
C ASP A 115 -11.19 11.45 5.20
N ASP A 116 -11.36 10.40 6.01
CA ASP A 116 -10.39 9.94 7.01
C ASP A 116 -9.30 9.00 6.46
N GLY A 117 -9.29 8.73 5.14
CA GLY A 117 -8.32 7.84 4.50
C GLY A 117 -8.63 6.36 4.64
N LEU A 118 -9.84 6.00 5.11
CA LEU A 118 -10.32 4.63 5.17
C LEU A 118 -11.18 4.29 3.95
N LEU A 119 -11.17 3.00 3.57
CA LEU A 119 -12.09 2.47 2.57
C LEU A 119 -13.25 1.72 3.22
N GLY A 120 -14.47 2.07 2.83
CA GLY A 120 -15.63 1.21 2.97
C GLY A 120 -15.74 0.29 1.75
N VAL A 121 -15.95 -1.01 1.95
CA VAL A 121 -16.03 -1.97 0.84
C VAL A 121 -17.26 -2.86 0.99
N THR A 122 -18.09 -2.89 -0.05
CA THR A 122 -19.12 -3.91 -0.24
C THR A 122 -18.70 -4.78 -1.42
N ALA A 123 -18.58 -6.08 -1.16
CA ALA A 123 -18.16 -7.07 -2.14
C ALA A 123 -19.34 -7.96 -2.57
N PRO A 124 -19.25 -8.61 -3.74
CA PRO A 124 -20.20 -9.63 -4.17
C PRO A 124 -20.36 -10.76 -3.14
N ALA A 125 -21.54 -11.38 -3.09
CA ALA A 125 -21.86 -12.42 -2.11
C ALA A 125 -20.92 -13.64 -2.14
N GLN A 126 -20.38 -13.95 -3.32
CA GLN A 126 -19.44 -15.03 -3.56
C GLN A 126 -18.02 -14.75 -3.03
N PHE A 127 -17.67 -13.48 -2.79
CA PHE A 127 -16.34 -13.12 -2.30
C PHE A 127 -16.25 -13.37 -0.78
N SER A 128 -15.30 -14.20 -0.35
CA SER A 128 -15.16 -14.62 1.05
C SER A 128 -14.07 -13.89 1.83
N GLY A 129 -13.40 -12.90 1.23
CA GLY A 129 -12.36 -12.11 1.89
C GLY A 129 -12.88 -11.10 2.91
N THR A 130 -11.94 -10.42 3.58
CA THR A 130 -12.24 -9.31 4.49
C THR A 130 -12.72 -8.11 3.68
N ARG A 131 -13.45 -7.19 4.33
CA ARG A 131 -14.12 -6.07 3.65
C ARG A 131 -13.95 -4.74 4.38
N THR A 132 -13.06 -4.70 5.38
CA THR A 132 -12.91 -3.59 6.30
C THR A 132 -11.45 -3.41 6.69
N GLY A 133 -11.12 -2.23 7.21
CA GLY A 133 -9.78 -1.92 7.71
C GLY A 133 -8.75 -1.57 6.63
N TYR A 134 -9.20 -1.38 5.38
CA TYR A 134 -8.34 -0.91 4.30
C TYR A 134 -8.19 0.60 4.35
N THR A 135 -7.02 1.05 3.91
CA THR A 135 -6.59 2.44 3.89
C THR A 135 -6.25 2.87 2.47
N PHE A 136 -6.29 4.17 2.26
CA PHE A 136 -5.76 4.79 1.05
C PHE A 136 -5.09 6.13 1.35
N GLU A 137 -4.13 6.47 0.50
CA GLU A 137 -3.51 7.79 0.43
C GLU A 137 -3.70 8.32 -0.98
N VAL A 138 -4.01 9.60 -1.12
CA VAL A 138 -4.27 10.20 -2.43
C VAL A 138 -3.56 11.54 -2.59
N THR A 139 -2.99 11.73 -3.78
CA THR A 139 -2.41 12.98 -4.26
C THR A 139 -3.17 13.46 -5.49
N ALA A 140 -2.71 14.53 -6.13
CA ALA A 140 -3.39 15.11 -7.29
C ALA A 140 -3.68 14.09 -8.42
N ASP A 141 -2.76 13.15 -8.68
CA ASP A 141 -2.86 12.18 -9.78
C ASP A 141 -2.55 10.72 -9.37
N GLN A 142 -2.18 10.47 -8.11
CA GLN A 142 -1.86 9.12 -7.62
C GLN A 142 -2.71 8.72 -6.42
N LEU A 143 -3.09 7.45 -6.42
CA LEU A 143 -3.76 6.77 -5.32
C LEU A 143 -2.91 5.59 -4.89
N ARG A 144 -2.73 5.42 -3.58
CA ARG A 144 -2.08 4.25 -3.00
C ARG A 144 -3.03 3.58 -2.03
N THR A 145 -3.18 2.26 -2.10
CA THR A 145 -4.12 1.53 -1.23
C THR A 145 -3.65 0.13 -0.87
N ASP A 146 -4.00 -0.31 0.33
CA ASP A 146 -3.78 -1.66 0.83
C ASP A 146 -5.02 -2.56 0.67
N LEU A 147 -5.99 -2.18 -0.18
CA LEU A 147 -7.20 -2.97 -0.46
C LEU A 147 -6.85 -4.46 -0.65
N LEU A 148 -7.62 -5.35 -0.03
CA LEU A 148 -7.40 -6.81 -0.03
C LEU A 148 -6.09 -7.31 0.63
N SER A 149 -5.38 -6.47 1.38
CA SER A 149 -4.09 -6.83 2.04
C SER A 149 -4.17 -7.97 3.05
N THR A 150 -5.36 -8.28 3.54
CA THR A 150 -5.62 -9.35 4.52
C THR A 150 -5.90 -10.71 3.87
N ASP A 151 -6.22 -10.74 2.58
CA ASP A 151 -6.69 -11.93 1.87
C ASP A 151 -5.96 -12.11 0.53
N VAL A 152 -6.49 -11.56 -0.57
CA VAL A 152 -5.99 -11.73 -1.94
C VAL A 152 -4.54 -11.25 -2.05
N CYS A 153 -4.20 -10.16 -1.37
CA CYS A 153 -2.90 -9.52 -1.41
C CYS A 153 -2.07 -9.75 -0.14
N SER A 154 -2.31 -10.84 0.59
CA SER A 154 -1.64 -11.13 1.85
C SER A 154 -0.11 -11.08 1.74
N GLY A 155 0.52 -10.29 2.60
CA GLY A 155 1.98 -10.12 2.65
C GLY A 155 2.58 -9.25 1.53
N LEU A 156 1.75 -8.66 0.67
CA LEU A 156 2.18 -7.75 -0.39
C LEU A 156 2.06 -6.28 0.06
N LEU A 157 2.88 -5.43 -0.56
CA LEU A 157 2.82 -4.00 -0.33
C LEU A 157 1.54 -3.38 -0.92
N PRO A 158 1.13 -2.19 -0.44
CA PRO A 158 0.06 -1.41 -1.06
C PRO A 158 0.34 -1.12 -2.54
N GLY A 159 -0.69 -1.20 -3.36
CA GLY A 159 -0.63 -0.88 -4.79
C GLY A 159 -0.72 0.63 -5.02
N THR A 160 -0.11 1.09 -6.11
CA THR A 160 -0.12 2.50 -6.55
C THR A 160 -0.76 2.60 -7.93
N TYR A 161 -1.67 3.56 -8.07
CA TYR A 161 -2.50 3.77 -9.25
C TYR A 161 -2.45 5.24 -9.65
N ARG A 162 -2.50 5.49 -10.97
CA ARG A 162 -2.96 6.77 -11.49
C ARG A 162 -4.48 6.79 -11.40
N TRP A 163 -5.04 7.88 -10.92
CA TRP A 163 -6.49 8.04 -10.88
C TRP A 163 -6.93 9.22 -11.72
N GLU A 164 -8.09 9.08 -12.34
CA GLU A 164 -8.76 10.14 -13.09
C GLU A 164 -10.26 10.06 -12.83
N LEU A 165 -10.85 11.19 -12.47
CA LEU A 165 -12.29 11.33 -12.28
C LEU A 165 -12.82 12.31 -13.34
N VAL A 166 -13.63 11.78 -14.25
CA VAL A 166 -14.29 12.58 -15.29
C VAL A 166 -15.80 12.46 -15.12
N ALA A 167 -16.45 13.59 -14.85
CA ALA A 167 -17.84 13.67 -14.40
C ALA A 167 -18.07 12.79 -13.16
N GLU A 168 -18.54 11.57 -13.38
CA GLU A 168 -18.95 10.60 -12.35
C GLU A 168 -18.23 9.26 -12.53
N THR A 169 -17.24 9.17 -13.41
CA THR A 169 -16.49 7.94 -13.69
C THR A 169 -15.06 8.07 -13.21
N LEU A 170 -14.73 7.26 -12.20
CA LEU A 170 -13.39 7.04 -11.70
C LEU A 170 -12.72 5.92 -12.50
N THR A 171 -11.55 6.23 -13.05
CA THR A 171 -10.66 5.26 -13.69
C THR A 171 -9.38 5.15 -12.88
N LEU A 172 -8.98 3.91 -12.58
CA LEU A 172 -7.74 3.61 -11.88
C LEU A 172 -6.83 2.84 -12.84
N THR A 173 -5.62 3.33 -13.07
CA THR A 173 -4.62 2.64 -13.90
C THR A 173 -3.44 2.26 -13.01
N ALA A 174 -3.15 0.97 -12.88
CA ALA A 174 -2.03 0.50 -12.07
C ALA A 174 -0.71 1.11 -12.56
N LEU A 175 0.05 1.71 -11.65
CA LEU A 175 1.41 2.20 -11.90
C LEU A 175 2.43 1.20 -11.34
N ASP A 176 2.19 0.71 -10.12
CA ASP A 176 2.98 -0.31 -9.46
C ASP A 176 2.10 -1.08 -8.48
N ASP A 177 1.77 -2.32 -8.82
CA ASP A 177 1.06 -3.22 -7.93
C ASP A 177 1.47 -4.68 -8.17
N ALA A 178 2.15 -5.25 -7.18
CA ALA A 178 2.55 -6.66 -7.21
C ALA A 178 1.38 -7.62 -6.96
N CYS A 179 0.23 -7.15 -6.47
CA CYS A 179 -0.95 -7.95 -6.27
C CYS A 179 -1.83 -7.97 -7.53
N ALA A 180 -1.72 -9.04 -8.31
CA ALA A 180 -2.47 -9.19 -9.55
C ALA A 180 -4.00 -9.10 -9.34
N GLY A 181 -4.53 -9.68 -8.26
CA GLY A 181 -5.96 -9.62 -7.95
C GLY A 181 -6.48 -8.21 -7.66
N ARG A 182 -5.74 -7.38 -6.91
CA ARG A 182 -6.11 -5.98 -6.67
C ARG A 182 -5.93 -5.13 -7.94
N ALA A 183 -4.86 -5.37 -8.71
CA ALA A 183 -4.67 -4.72 -10.00
C ALA A 183 -5.83 -5.00 -10.97
N ALA A 184 -6.26 -6.26 -11.05
CA ALA A 184 -7.41 -6.68 -11.86
C ALA A 184 -8.72 -6.04 -11.38
N LEU A 185 -8.99 -6.06 -10.07
CA LEU A 185 -10.20 -5.47 -9.49
C LEU A 185 -10.29 -3.96 -9.76
N LEU A 186 -9.25 -3.22 -9.37
CA LEU A 186 -9.28 -1.76 -9.43
C LEU A 186 -9.09 -1.23 -10.85
N GLY A 187 -8.18 -1.83 -11.63
CA GLY A 187 -7.83 -1.37 -12.96
C GLY A 187 -8.59 -2.01 -14.11
N GLY A 188 -9.29 -3.13 -13.87
CA GLY A 188 -10.07 -3.82 -14.88
C GLY A 188 -11.50 -3.29 -15.08
N ALA A 189 -11.97 -2.41 -14.20
CA ALA A 189 -13.33 -1.89 -14.23
C ALA A 189 -13.38 -0.35 -14.28
N SER A 190 -14.45 0.19 -14.86
CA SER A 190 -14.81 1.61 -14.74
C SER A 190 -15.75 1.80 -13.55
N TRP A 191 -15.34 2.64 -12.61
CA TRP A 191 -16.05 2.88 -11.36
C TRP A 191 -16.95 4.09 -11.50
N ARG A 192 -18.25 3.97 -11.23
CA ARG A 192 -19.20 5.09 -11.31
C ARG A 192 -19.60 5.56 -9.93
N SER A 193 -19.66 6.87 -9.70
CA SER A 193 -20.20 7.40 -8.46
C SER A 193 -21.64 6.94 -8.29
N ALA A 194 -21.96 6.37 -7.13
CA ALA A 194 -23.30 6.00 -6.77
C ALA A 194 -23.81 7.07 -5.80
N PRO A 195 -24.89 7.81 -6.13
CA PRO A 195 -25.45 8.76 -5.17
C PRO A 195 -25.82 8.04 -3.87
N GLU A 196 -25.63 8.71 -2.73
CA GLU A 196 -26.14 8.21 -1.45
C GLU A 196 -27.65 7.94 -1.61
N GLY A 197 -28.06 6.70 -1.30
CA GLY A 197 -29.36 6.17 -1.67
C GLY A 197 -30.55 7.04 -1.24
N GLU A 198 -31.58 7.01 -2.09
CA GLU A 198 -32.99 7.15 -1.69
C GLU A 198 -33.41 6.07 -0.68
#